data_AF-A0AAU6WHK6-F1
#
_entry.id   AF-A0AAU6WHK6-F1
#
_cell.length_a   1.000
_cell.length_b   1.000
_cell.length_c   1.000
_cell.angle_alpha   90.00
_cell.angle_beta   90.00
_cell.angle_gamma   90.00
#
_symmetry.space_group_name_H-M   'P 1'
#
loop_
_entity.id
_entity.type
_entity.pdbx_description
1 polymer ?
#
loop_
_entity_poly.entity_id
_entity_poly.type
_entity_poly.pdbx_seq_one_letter_code
_entity_poly.pdbx_strand_id
1 'polypeptide(L)'
;MKLIIGDKKYPLKEGIAKASLGDLYVLKIKSGMGIKTIMQTFNGLKGAETHLDFLEDENGIQALRAMIFLCRRAAGEHVDFDEATDMPLSSIGFETEEEDTAKADPKETPKDSAPDEEPQEAGPTTT
;
A
#
# COMPACT_ATOMS: atom_id res chain seq x y z
N MET A 1 -4.14 10.41 -6.74
CA MET A 1 -3.50 9.29 -6.01
C MET A 1 -2.82 9.81 -4.75
N LYS A 2 -3.10 9.19 -3.60
CA LYS A 2 -2.56 9.52 -2.28
C LYS A 2 -1.87 8.30 -1.68
N LEU A 3 -0.76 8.55 -0.98
CA LEU A 3 -0.11 7.55 -0.14
C LEU A 3 -0.75 7.60 1.25
N ILE A 4 -1.22 6.46 1.73
CA ILE A 4 -1.75 6.29 3.09
C ILE A 4 -0.62 5.73 3.95
N ILE A 5 -0.37 6.38 5.08
CA ILE A 5 0.62 5.96 6.08
C ILE A 5 -0.09 6.01 7.43
N GLY A 6 -0.44 4.83 7.97
CA GLY A 6 -1.35 4.71 9.11
C GLY A 6 -2.70 5.38 8.79
N ASP A 7 -3.09 6.36 9.59
CA ASP A 7 -4.33 7.13 9.41
C ASP A 7 -4.17 8.41 8.57
N LYS A 8 -2.95 8.71 8.10
CA LYS A 8 -2.65 9.94 7.38
C LYS A 8 -2.61 9.71 5.87
N LYS A 9 -3.22 10.63 5.12
CA LYS A 9 -3.22 10.62 3.65
C LYS A 9 -2.31 11.72 3.13
N TYR A 10 -1.35 11.35 2.30
CA TYR A 10 -0.37 12.25 1.72
C TYR A 10 -0.55 12.34 0.20
N PRO A 11 -0.68 13.55 -0.37
CA PRO A 11 -0.72 13.71 -1.82
C PRO A 11 0.67 13.44 -2.42
N LEU A 12 0.86 12.26 -3.03
CA LEU A 12 2.15 11.80 -3.57
C LEU A 12 2.81 12.81 -4.52
N LYS A 13 2.04 13.30 -5.50
CA LYS A 13 2.53 14.24 -6.50
C LYS A 13 2.98 15.56 -5.87
N GLU A 14 2.23 16.07 -4.91
CA GLU A 14 2.61 17.29 -4.18
C GLU A 14 3.79 17.07 -3.26
N GLY A 15 3.88 15.89 -2.62
CA GLY A 15 5.00 15.53 -1.77
C GLY A 15 6.33 15.55 -2.51
N ILE A 16 6.35 14.97 -3.70
CA ILE A 16 7.53 14.99 -4.58
C ILE A 16 7.81 16.41 -5.10
N ALA A 17 6.78 17.18 -5.45
CA ALA A 17 6.94 18.53 -6.00
C ALA A 17 7.41 19.58 -4.97
N LYS A 18 7.06 19.40 -3.69
CA LYS A 18 7.46 20.28 -2.57
C LYS A 18 8.79 19.89 -1.93
N ALA A 19 9.46 18.85 -2.45
CA ALA A 19 10.76 18.41 -1.94
C ALA A 19 11.80 19.54 -2.03
N SER A 20 12.51 19.80 -0.93
CA SER A 20 13.63 20.75 -0.94
C SER A 20 14.87 20.12 -1.56
N LEU A 21 15.82 20.94 -2.02
CA LEU A 21 17.12 20.45 -2.52
C LEU A 21 17.87 19.61 -1.46
N GLY A 22 17.71 19.95 -0.17
CA GLY A 22 18.28 19.16 0.92
C GLY A 22 17.65 17.77 1.02
N ASP A 23 16.32 17.68 0.90
CA ASP A 23 15.61 16.40 0.91
C ASP A 23 16.02 15.53 -0.29
N LEU A 24 16.18 16.15 -1.47
CA LEU A 24 16.64 15.45 -2.67
C LEU A 24 18.08 14.96 -2.54
N TYR A 25 18.95 15.72 -1.86
CA TYR A 25 20.31 15.30 -1.57
C TYR A 25 20.34 14.09 -0.63
N VAL A 26 19.63 14.17 0.51
CA VAL A 26 19.52 13.06 1.47
C VAL A 26 18.98 11.82 0.78
N LEU A 27 17.92 11.98 -0.01
CA LEU A 27 17.31 10.91 -0.78
C LEU A 27 18.29 10.28 -1.76
N LYS A 28 19.08 11.08 -2.48
CA LYS A 28 20.07 10.56 -3.45
C LYS A 28 21.16 9.75 -2.77
N ILE A 29 21.60 10.18 -1.59
CA ILE A 29 22.62 9.48 -0.81
C ILE A 29 22.08 8.19 -0.17
N LYS A 30 20.86 8.23 0.37
CA LYS A 30 20.27 7.11 1.13
C LYS A 30 19.63 6.03 0.26
N SER A 31 18.97 6.45 -0.82
CA SER A 31 18.21 5.55 -1.71
C SER A 31 18.88 5.30 -3.05
N GLY A 32 19.93 6.07 -3.40
CA GLY A 32 20.58 6.02 -4.70
C GLY A 32 19.77 6.63 -5.85
N MET A 33 18.49 6.96 -5.65
CA MET A 33 17.62 7.43 -6.73
C MET A 33 17.59 8.94 -6.88
N GLY A 34 17.23 9.38 -8.09
CA GLY A 34 16.90 10.78 -8.36
C GLY A 34 15.40 11.00 -8.44
N ILE A 35 15.00 12.27 -8.37
CA ILE A 35 13.58 12.68 -8.51
C ILE A 35 12.94 12.17 -9.80
N LYS A 36 13.70 12.11 -10.90
CA LYS A 36 13.23 11.59 -12.20
C LYS A 36 12.85 10.12 -12.11
N THR A 37 13.68 9.30 -11.47
CA THR A 37 13.41 7.87 -11.26
C THR A 37 12.17 7.69 -10.42
N ILE A 38 12.05 8.42 -9.31
CA ILE A 38 10.87 8.36 -8.42
C ILE A 38 9.60 8.75 -9.18
N MET A 39 9.64 9.81 -9.99
CA MET A 39 8.49 10.19 -10.82
C MET A 39 8.15 9.13 -11.87
N GLN A 40 9.13 8.47 -12.47
CA GLN A 40 8.89 7.36 -13.40
C GLN A 40 8.23 6.19 -12.68
N THR A 41 8.76 5.78 -11.53
CA THR A 41 8.18 4.70 -10.72
C THR A 41 6.76 5.04 -10.26
N PHE A 42 6.52 6.28 -9.80
CA PHE A 42 5.20 6.76 -9.42
C PHE A 42 4.20 6.71 -10.58
N ASN A 43 4.62 7.08 -11.80
CA ASN A 43 3.75 6.98 -12.97
C ASN A 43 3.49 5.52 -13.36
N GLY A 44 4.46 4.63 -13.19
CA GLY A 44 4.25 3.18 -13.33
C GLY A 44 3.22 2.65 -12.35
N LEU A 45 3.23 3.16 -11.10
CA LEU A 45 2.32 2.74 -10.04
C LEU A 45 0.84 3.03 -10.34
N LYS A 46 0.56 4.04 -11.17
CA LYS A 46 -0.80 4.35 -11.63
C LYS A 46 -1.36 3.33 -12.63
N GLY A 47 -0.50 2.55 -13.28
CA GLY A 47 -0.88 1.58 -14.30
C GLY A 47 -0.67 0.12 -13.89
N ALA A 48 -0.22 -0.14 -12.66
CA ALA A 48 0.05 -1.49 -12.18
C ALA A 48 -1.21 -2.14 -11.59
N GLU A 49 -1.41 -3.44 -11.86
CA GLU A 49 -2.54 -4.22 -11.34
C GLU A 49 -2.45 -4.43 -9.83
N THR A 50 -1.24 -4.48 -9.27
CA THR A 50 -1.02 -4.50 -7.82
C THR A 50 0.13 -3.58 -7.43
N HIS A 51 -0.06 -2.79 -6.36
CA HIS A 51 1.00 -1.91 -5.84
C HIS A 51 2.15 -2.68 -5.16
N LEU A 52 1.95 -3.97 -4.89
CA LEU A 52 2.93 -4.87 -4.26
C LEU A 52 4.00 -5.35 -5.23
N ASP A 53 3.75 -5.30 -6.54
CA ASP A 53 4.71 -5.63 -7.61
C ASP A 53 6.01 -4.81 -7.47
N PHE A 54 5.89 -3.55 -7.01
CA PHE A 54 7.04 -2.69 -6.74
C PHE A 54 7.89 -3.13 -5.54
N LEU A 55 7.40 -4.02 -4.69
CA LEU A 55 8.18 -4.55 -3.57
C LEU A 55 9.05 -5.74 -3.98
N GLU A 56 8.87 -6.27 -5.18
CA GLU A 56 9.65 -7.41 -5.67
C GLU A 56 11.07 -6.99 -6.09
N ASP A 57 11.23 -5.74 -6.53
CA ASP A 57 12.50 -5.18 -6.97
C ASP A 57 13.11 -4.20 -5.95
N GLU A 58 14.43 -4.27 -5.77
CA GLU A 58 15.19 -3.33 -4.92
C GLU A 58 14.88 -1.87 -5.29
N ASN A 59 14.82 -1.56 -6.59
CA ASN A 59 14.50 -0.22 -7.07
C ASN A 59 13.09 0.23 -6.70
N GLY A 60 12.12 -0.67 -6.67
CA GLY A 60 10.75 -0.35 -6.30
C GLY A 60 10.58 -0.18 -4.78
N ILE A 61 11.27 -1.01 -3.98
CA ILE A 61 11.34 -0.82 -2.52
C ILE A 61 11.98 0.54 -2.20
N GLN A 62 13.11 0.85 -2.85
CA GLN A 62 13.78 2.14 -2.66
C GLN A 62 12.86 3.28 -3.09
N ALA A 63 12.17 3.17 -4.23
CA ALA A 63 11.20 4.16 -4.72
C ALA A 63 10.09 4.43 -3.71
N LEU A 64 9.55 3.38 -3.09
CA LEU A 64 8.53 3.52 -2.06
C LEU A 64 9.08 4.24 -0.83
N ARG A 65 10.27 3.85 -0.36
CA ARG A 65 10.95 4.50 0.78
C ARG A 65 11.17 5.99 0.52
N ALA A 66 11.63 6.33 -0.67
CA ALA A 66 11.79 7.72 -1.12
C ALA A 66 10.46 8.48 -1.15
N MET A 67 9.40 7.89 -1.70
CA MET A 67 8.07 8.50 -1.75
C MET A 67 7.53 8.81 -0.35
N ILE A 68 7.66 7.87 0.59
CA ILE A 68 7.27 8.04 2.00
C ILE A 68 8.02 9.22 2.62
N PHE A 69 9.35 9.24 2.50
CA PHE A 69 10.18 10.30 3.06
C PHE A 69 9.79 11.68 2.53
N LEU A 70 9.66 11.82 1.21
CA LEU A 70 9.30 13.10 0.58
C LEU A 70 7.88 13.55 0.97
N CYS A 71 6.92 12.63 1.03
CA CYS A 71 5.55 12.94 1.42
C CYS A 71 5.47 13.46 2.87
N ARG A 72 6.19 12.81 3.79
CA ARG A 72 6.23 13.23 5.20
C ARG A 72 6.91 14.59 5.37
N ARG A 73 8.06 14.80 4.71
CA ARG A 73 8.76 16.10 4.70
C ARG A 73 7.90 17.22 4.13
N ALA A 74 7.21 16.98 3.02
CA ALA A 74 6.30 17.96 2.41
C ALA A 74 5.07 18.27 3.28
N ALA A 75 4.66 17.35 4.15
CA ALA A 75 3.61 17.58 5.15
C ALA A 75 4.11 18.34 6.39
N GLY A 76 5.39 18.72 6.43
CA GLY A 76 6.01 19.42 7.55
C GLY A 76 6.55 18.50 8.65
N GLU A 77 6.65 17.19 8.41
CA GLU A 77 7.27 16.27 9.37
C GLU A 77 8.79 16.32 9.23
N HIS A 78 9.48 16.73 10.30
CA HIS A 78 10.94 16.77 10.36
C HIS A 78 11.50 15.42 10.80
N VAL A 79 11.31 14.39 9.97
CA VAL A 79 11.84 13.04 10.20
C VAL A 79 13.04 12.77 9.31
N ASP A 80 13.97 11.95 9.80
CA ASP A 80 15.08 11.45 8.98
C ASP A 80 14.62 10.34 8.03
N PHE A 81 15.45 10.04 7.02
CA PHE A 81 15.09 9.05 5.99
C PHE A 81 14.82 7.65 6.57
N ASP A 82 15.66 7.23 7.53
CA ASP A 82 15.53 5.92 8.17
C ASP A 82 14.25 5.87 9.04
N GLU A 83 14.00 6.89 9.86
CA GLU A 83 12.77 7.01 10.67
C GLU A 83 11.50 7.13 9.82
N ALA A 84 11.61 7.79 8.66
CA ALA A 84 10.48 7.92 7.75
C ALA A 84 10.05 6.56 7.20
N THR A 85 10.99 5.63 7.05
CA THR A 85 10.82 4.37 6.31
C THR A 85 10.82 3.13 7.19
N ASP A 86 11.18 3.26 8.46
CA ASP A 86 11.10 2.19 9.46
C ASP A 86 9.66 2.02 9.96
N MET A 87 8.83 1.38 9.14
CA MET A 87 7.43 1.16 9.45
C MET A 87 6.92 -0.16 8.83
N PRO A 88 5.90 -0.79 9.44
CA PRO A 88 5.36 -2.04 8.93
C PRO A 88 4.63 -1.79 7.60
N LEU A 89 4.79 -2.72 6.66
CA LEU A 89 4.15 -2.65 5.35
C LEU A 89 2.61 -2.57 5.46
N SER A 90 2.02 -3.20 6.47
CA SER A 90 0.58 -3.15 6.76
C SER A 90 0.05 -1.74 7.06
N SER A 91 0.92 -0.79 7.40
CA SER A 91 0.56 0.60 7.62
C SER A 91 0.69 1.46 6.36
N ILE A 92 1.10 0.89 5.23
CA ILE A 92 1.25 1.61 3.96
C ILE A 92 0.11 1.19 3.03
N GLY A 93 -0.56 2.18 2.44
CA GLY A 93 -1.61 1.96 1.44
C GLY A 93 -1.59 3.02 0.33
N PHE A 94 -2.34 2.78 -0.74
CA PHE A 94 -2.47 3.73 -1.85
C PHE A 94 -3.96 3.95 -2.13
N GLU A 95 -4.34 5.21 -2.36
CA GLU A 95 -5.70 5.60 -2.73
C GLU A 95 -5.66 6.29 -4.10
N THR A 96 -6.21 5.66 -5.13
CA THR A 96 -6.51 6.30 -6.42
C THR A 96 -7.83 7.05 -6.35
N GLU A 97 -7.97 8.10 -7.17
CA GLU A 97 -9.21 8.90 -7.20
C GLU A 97 -10.33 8.21 -8.00
N GLU A 98 -10.03 7.06 -8.58
CA GLU A 98 -10.98 6.14 -9.18
C GLU A 98 -10.90 4.83 -8.37
N GLU A 99 -12.07 4.33 -7.98
CA GLU A 99 -12.36 3.16 -7.13
C GLU A 99 -12.44 3.39 -5.61
N ASP A 100 -13.64 3.83 -5.22
CA ASP A 100 -14.40 3.26 -4.11
C ASP A 100 -14.50 1.73 -4.31
N THR A 101 -13.44 0.99 -4.02
CA THR A 101 -13.53 -0.47 -3.81
C THR A 101 -13.61 -0.70 -2.32
N ALA A 102 -14.78 -1.19 -1.93
CA ALA A 102 -15.19 -1.49 -0.58
C ALA A 102 -14.08 -2.12 0.27
N LYS A 103 -13.97 -1.66 1.52
CA LYS A 103 -13.44 -2.45 2.63
C LYS A 103 -13.85 -3.91 2.46
N ALA A 104 -12.90 -4.78 2.13
CA ALA A 104 -13.06 -6.20 2.41
C ALA A 104 -12.91 -6.36 3.93
N ASP A 105 -14.02 -6.19 4.66
CA ASP A 105 -14.11 -6.70 6.02
C ASP A 105 -13.80 -8.20 6.00
N PRO A 106 -12.77 -8.68 6.72
CA PRO A 106 -12.45 -10.10 6.76
C PRO A 106 -13.53 -10.80 7.59
N LYS A 107 -14.59 -11.28 6.93
CA LYS A 107 -15.62 -12.07 7.58
C LYS A 107 -15.17 -13.53 7.69
N GLU A 108 -14.70 -13.84 8.89
CA GLU A 108 -14.72 -15.12 9.61
C GLU A 108 -14.13 -16.37 8.94
N THR A 109 -13.17 -16.93 9.67
CA THR A 109 -12.57 -18.27 9.55
C THR A 109 -13.59 -19.42 9.47
N PRO A 110 -13.26 -20.53 8.78
CA PRO A 110 -14.12 -21.70 8.67
C PRO A 110 -14.11 -22.51 9.98
N LYS A 111 -15.29 -22.86 10.50
CA LYS A 111 -15.41 -23.86 11.57
C LYS A 111 -15.66 -25.23 10.96
N ASP A 112 -14.60 -26.03 11.01
CA ASP A 112 -14.51 -27.45 10.73
C ASP A 112 -15.20 -28.29 11.84
N SER A 113 -15.86 -29.39 11.44
CA SER A 113 -16.20 -30.62 12.21
C SER A 113 -17.25 -30.53 13.36
N ALA A 114 -18.21 -31.44 13.59
CA ALA A 114 -18.63 -32.78 13.11
C ALA A 114 -19.98 -33.13 13.86
N PRO A 115 -20.46 -34.39 14.02
CA PRO A 115 -20.89 -35.48 13.11
C PRO A 115 -22.37 -35.97 13.32
N ASP A 116 -22.88 -36.76 12.36
CA ASP A 116 -23.89 -37.87 12.40
C ASP A 116 -25.13 -37.87 13.35
N GLU A 117 -26.36 -37.92 12.78
CA GLU A 117 -27.44 -38.88 13.18
C GLU A 117 -28.65 -38.81 12.22
N GLU A 118 -28.86 -39.84 11.38
CA GLU A 118 -30.19 -40.28 10.86
C GLU A 118 -30.97 -40.98 12.01
N PRO A 119 -32.32 -41.15 12.03
CA PRO A 119 -33.19 -41.55 10.90
C PRO A 119 -34.67 -41.04 10.92
N GLN A 120 -35.42 -41.23 9.81
CA GLN A 120 -36.75 -41.89 9.72
C GLN A 120 -37.64 -41.42 8.55
N GLU A 121 -37.91 -42.40 7.67
CA GLU A 121 -39.15 -42.75 6.96
C GLU A 121 -40.20 -41.68 6.62
N ALA A 122 -40.52 -41.56 5.33
CA ALA A 122 -41.80 -42.04 4.78
C ALA A 122 -41.85 -41.89 3.25
N GLY A 123 -42.14 -42.99 2.54
CA GLY A 123 -42.77 -42.94 1.20
C GLY A 123 -44.22 -42.42 1.28
N PRO A 124 -45.04 -42.44 0.21
CA PRO A 124 -45.00 -43.42 -0.88
C PRO A 124 -45.17 -42.87 -2.32
N THR A 125 -45.01 -43.80 -3.26
CA THR A 125 -45.32 -43.80 -4.69
C THR A 125 -46.80 -43.53 -5.07
N THR A 126 -46.95 -42.86 -6.22
CA THR A 126 -47.97 -43.06 -7.30
C THR A 126 -49.45 -42.73 -7.05
N THR A 127 -50.00 -41.84 -7.89
CA THR A 127 -51.09 -42.13 -8.86
C THR A 127 -51.02 -41.13 -10.01
#